data_AF-A0A4P5SRM8-F1
#
_entry.id   AF-A0A4P5SRM8-F1
#
_cell.length_a   1.000
_cell.length_b   1.000
_cell.length_c   1.000
_cell.angle_alpha   90.00
_cell.angle_beta   90.00
_cell.angle_gamma   90.00
#
_symmetry.space_group_name_H-M   'P 1'
#
loop_
_entity.id
_entity.type
_entity.pdbx_description
1 polymer ?
#
loop_
_entity_poly.entity_id
_entity_poly.type
_entity_poly.pdbx_seq_one_letter_code
_entity_poly.pdbx_strand_id
1 'polypeptide(L)'
;MRYLTDFFAPIYEKKAIKEYIKHISELQEYLGAHNDIVNGELLLQQISNNLSQSSHFIAGKIIGWHTHANFNTTKKLFKRWKKCSLTPHFWL
;
A
#
# COMPACT_ATOMS: atom_id res chain seq x y z
N MET A 1 -2.88 6.92 -10.68
CA MET A 1 -3.46 5.89 -11.59
C MET A 1 -4.97 5.77 -11.47
N ARG A 2 -5.57 5.56 -10.29
CA ARG A 2 -7.04 5.43 -10.13
C ARG A 2 -7.84 6.56 -10.82
N TYR A 3 -7.42 7.81 -10.64
CA TYR A 3 -8.05 8.98 -11.27
C TYR A 3 -7.98 8.98 -12.80
N LEU A 4 -6.87 8.50 -13.39
CA LEU A 4 -6.74 8.36 -14.84
C LEU A 4 -7.65 7.22 -15.33
N THR A 5 -7.75 6.13 -14.57
CA THR A 5 -8.61 5.01 -14.93
C THR A 5 -10.09 5.39 -14.91
N ASP A 6 -10.54 6.18 -13.92
CA ASP A 6 -11.91 6.69 -13.86
C ASP A 6 -12.19 7.67 -15.02
N PHE A 7 -11.19 8.47 -15.40
CA PHE A 7 -11.28 9.40 -16.54
C PHE A 7 -11.39 8.69 -17.90
N PHE A 8 -10.63 7.61 -18.11
CA PHE A 8 -10.64 6.84 -19.36
C PHE A 8 -11.66 5.70 -19.38
N ALA A 9 -12.34 5.43 -18.26
CA ALA A 9 -13.37 4.39 -18.16
C ALA A 9 -14.46 4.41 -19.25
N PRO A 10 -14.89 5.57 -19.79
CA PRO A 10 -15.90 5.62 -20.85
C PRO A 10 -15.41 5.13 -22.21
N ILE A 11 -14.10 5.11 -22.46
CA ILE A 11 -13.50 4.98 -23.79
C ILE A 11 -12.94 3.57 -24.07
N TYR A 12 -12.92 2.70 -23.05
CA TYR A 12 -12.36 1.35 -23.14
C TYR A 12 -13.36 0.28 -22.67
N GLU A 13 -13.08 -0.98 -23.00
CA GLU A 13 -13.92 -2.10 -22.63
C GLU A 13 -14.02 -2.25 -21.10
N LYS A 14 -15.26 -2.23 -20.58
CA LYS A 14 -15.56 -2.23 -19.13
C LYS A 14 -14.90 -3.39 -18.37
N LYS A 15 -14.67 -4.52 -19.03
CA LYS A 15 -14.05 -5.71 -18.42
C LYS A 15 -12.54 -5.50 -18.19
N ALA A 16 -11.83 -5.01 -19.19
CA ALA A 16 -10.39 -4.72 -19.11
C ALA A 16 -10.08 -3.64 -18.06
N ILE A 17 -10.91 -2.58 -18.01
CA ILE A 17 -10.80 -1.54 -16.98
C ILE A 17 -10.98 -2.12 -15.58
N LYS A 18 -11.99 -2.97 -15.36
CA LYS A 18 -12.23 -3.60 -14.06
C LYS A 18 -11.07 -4.46 -13.58
N GLU A 19 -10.48 -5.26 -14.46
CA GLU A 19 -9.31 -6.09 -14.12
C GLU A 19 -8.09 -5.23 -13.80
N TYR A 20 -7.86 -4.16 -14.58
CA TYR A 20 -6.78 -3.22 -14.34
C TYR A 20 -6.94 -2.46 -13.01
N ILE A 21 -8.14 -1.92 -12.71
CA ILE A 21 -8.45 -1.27 -11.43
C ILE A 21 -8.23 -2.25 -10.28
N LYS A 22 -8.69 -3.50 -10.40
CA LYS A 22 -8.52 -4.50 -9.35
C LYS A 22 -7.04 -4.73 -9.03
N HIS A 23 -6.20 -4.92 -10.03
CA HIS A 23 -4.77 -5.15 -9.83
C HIS A 23 -4.04 -3.94 -9.24
N ILE A 24 -4.42 -2.73 -9.66
CA ILE A 24 -3.87 -1.50 -9.07
C ILE A 24 -4.32 -1.33 -7.61
N SER A 25 -5.61 -1.51 -7.31
CA SER A 25 -6.12 -1.37 -5.94
C SER A 25 -5.43 -2.36 -5.01
N GLU A 26 -5.31 -3.63 -5.43
CA GLU A 26 -4.57 -4.64 -4.66
C GLU A 26 -3.13 -4.19 -4.42
N LEU A 27 -2.43 -3.66 -5.42
CA LEU A 27 -1.08 -3.17 -5.25
C LEU A 27 -1.00 -1.95 -4.32
N GLN A 28 -1.96 -1.03 -4.44
CA GLN A 28 -2.05 0.17 -3.59
C GLN A 28 -2.27 -0.18 -2.12
N GLU A 29 -3.04 -1.22 -1.80
CA GLU A 29 -3.21 -1.68 -0.41
C GLU A 29 -1.88 -2.12 0.21
N TYR A 30 -1.06 -2.91 -0.49
CA TYR A 30 0.23 -3.35 0.05
C TYR A 30 1.25 -2.22 0.15
N LEU A 31 1.28 -1.32 -0.85
CA LEU A 31 2.16 -0.16 -0.80
C LEU A 31 1.74 0.83 0.29
N GLY A 32 0.44 1.02 0.48
CA GLY A 32 -0.14 1.84 1.55
C GLY A 32 0.25 1.29 2.92
N ALA A 33 0.04 -0.01 3.15
CA ALA A 33 0.42 -0.66 4.41
C ALA A 33 1.93 -0.53 4.71
N HIS A 34 2.80 -0.60 3.69
CA HIS A 34 4.24 -0.38 3.88
C HIS A 34 4.57 1.09 4.19
N ASN A 35 3.92 2.02 3.49
CA ASN A 35 4.10 3.44 3.70
C ASN A 35 3.61 3.90 5.08
N ASP A 36 2.48 3.35 5.56
CA ASP A 36 1.93 3.65 6.89
C ASP A 36 2.88 3.26 8.02
N ILE A 37 3.70 2.22 7.82
CA ILE A 37 4.69 1.77 8.80
C ILE A 37 5.86 2.74 8.85
N VAL A 38 6.42 3.09 7.69
CA VAL A 38 7.53 4.05 7.60
C VAL A 38 7.09 5.43 8.13
N ASN A 39 5.90 5.90 7.74
CA ASN A 39 5.35 7.17 8.24
C ASN A 39 4.99 7.09 9.71
N GLY A 40 4.48 5.95 10.19
CA GLY A 40 4.17 5.72 11.59
C GLY A 40 5.42 5.80 12.47
N GLU A 41 6.51 5.16 12.05
CA GLU A 41 7.82 5.27 12.72
C GLU A 41 8.34 6.71 12.74
N LEU A 42 8.24 7.43 11.61
CA LEU A 42 8.68 8.81 11.50
C LEU A 42 7.85 9.77 12.38
N LEU A 43 6.52 9.61 12.38
CA LEU A 43 5.61 10.37 13.24
C LEU A 43 5.93 10.13 14.71
N LEU A 44 6.14 8.86 15.10
CA LEU A 44 6.50 8.49 16.47
C LEU A 44 7.84 9.09 16.89
N GLN A 45 8.83 9.15 15.99
CA GLN A 45 10.09 9.86 16.26
C GLN A 45 9.87 11.35 16.47
N GLN A 46 9.03 12.00 15.65
CA GLN A 46 8.74 13.44 15.76
C GLN A 46 8.03 13.81 17.05
N ILE A 47 7.13 12.96 17.54
CA ILE A 47 6.36 13.21 18.77
C ILE A 47 6.97 12.59 20.02
N SER A 48 8.06 11.82 19.89
CA SER A 48 8.68 11.02 20.97
C SER A 48 8.93 11.79 22.26
N ASN A 49 9.38 13.04 22.17
CA ASN A 49 9.65 13.89 23.33
C ASN A 49 8.38 14.37 24.07
N ASN A 50 7.22 14.29 23.41
CA ASN A 50 5.92 14.72 23.96
C ASN A 50 5.04 13.53 24.34
N LEU A 51 5.50 12.30 24.14
CA LEU A 51 4.75 11.09 24.47
C LEU A 51 4.95 10.71 25.93
N SER A 52 3.85 10.32 26.57
CA SER A 52 3.92 9.64 27.87
C SER A 52 4.59 8.27 27.73
N GLN A 53 5.10 7.73 28.84
CA GLN A 53 5.77 6.43 28.82
C GLN A 53 4.84 5.28 28.40
N SER A 54 3.54 5.36 28.70
CA SER A 54 2.55 4.40 28.21
C SER A 54 2.32 4.52 26.70
N SER A 55 2.34 5.74 26.15
CA SER A 55 2.25 5.97 24.71
C SER A 55 3.45 5.41 23.95
N HIS A 56 4.67 5.52 24.50
CA HIS A 56 5.88 4.90 23.94
C HIS A 56 5.78 3.38 23.87
N PHE A 57 5.25 2.75 24.92
CA PHE A 57 5.06 1.30 24.95
C PHE A 57 4.04 0.83 23.90
N ILE A 58 2.92 1.54 23.77
CA ILE A 58 1.89 1.24 22.76
C ILE A 58 2.44 1.43 21.34
N ALA A 59 3.19 2.51 21.12
CA ALA A 59 3.88 2.79 19.86
C ALA A 59 4.84 1.65 19.45
N GLY A 60 5.66 1.18 20.39
CA GLY A 60 6.54 0.03 20.17
C GLY A 60 5.78 -1.25 19.83
N LYS A 61 4.61 -1.50 20.46
CA LYS A 61 3.75 -2.66 20.11
C LYS A 61 3.15 -2.55 18.71
N ILE A 62 2.71 -1.35 18.31
CA ILE A 62 2.17 -1.10 16.96
C ILE A 62 3.28 -1.35 15.93
N ILE A 63 4.46 -0.76 16.11
CA ILE A 63 5.62 -0.98 15.22
C ILE A 63 5.93 -2.48 15.15
N GLY A 64 6.11 -3.15 16.29
CA GLY A 64 6.47 -4.58 16.32
C GLY A 64 5.44 -5.50 15.64
N TRP A 65 4.14 -5.24 15.84
CA TRP A 65 3.07 -5.96 15.14
C TRP A 65 3.16 -5.77 13.62
N HIS A 66 3.36 -4.53 13.18
CA HIS A 66 3.47 -4.18 11.78
C HIS A 66 4.73 -4.75 11.12
N THR A 67 5.89 -4.73 11.80
CA THR A 67 7.13 -5.36 11.32
C THR A 67 6.94 -6.87 11.13
N HIS A 68 6.27 -7.53 12.10
CA HIS A 68 5.96 -8.95 12.02
C HIS A 68 4.99 -9.27 10.87
N ALA A 69 3.92 -8.47 10.72
CA ALA A 69 2.97 -8.59 9.62
C ALA A 69 3.62 -8.36 8.25
N ASN A 70 4.65 -7.50 8.16
CA ASN A 70 5.35 -7.21 6.91
C ASN A 70 6.41 -8.25 6.51
N PHE A 71 6.96 -9.02 7.45
CA PHE A 71 8.04 -9.97 7.17
C PHE A 71 7.69 -11.00 6.06
N ASN A 72 6.42 -11.39 5.96
CA ASN A 72 5.92 -12.28 4.91
C ASN A 72 5.27 -11.57 3.70
N THR A 73 5.15 -10.24 3.76
CA THR A 73 4.33 -9.45 2.84
C THR A 73 5.17 -8.85 1.71
N THR A 74 6.45 -8.57 1.95
CA THR A 74 7.39 -8.06 0.92
C THR A 74 7.55 -9.00 -0.28
N LYS A 75 7.63 -10.32 -0.06
CA LYS A 75 7.67 -11.31 -1.16
C LYS A 75 6.37 -11.32 -1.97
N LYS A 76 5.22 -11.17 -1.29
CA LYS A 76 3.91 -11.09 -1.94
C LYS A 76 3.76 -9.79 -2.73
N LEU A 77 4.27 -8.68 -2.19
CA LEU A 77 4.32 -7.38 -2.85
C LEU A 77 5.10 -7.46 -4.16
N PHE A 78 6.33 -8.01 -4.14
CA PHE A 78 7.14 -8.17 -5.36
C PHE A 78 6.43 -9.02 -6.43
N LYS A 79 5.79 -10.13 -6.01
CA LYS A 79 5.04 -11.00 -6.92
C LYS A 79 3.83 -10.30 -7.54
N ARG A 80 3.11 -9.49 -6.76
CA ARG A 80 1.94 -8.72 -7.21
C ARG A 80 2.34 -7.52 -8.08
N TRP A 81 3.42 -6.82 -7.72
CA TRP A 81 4.03 -5.78 -8.56
C TRP A 81 4.39 -6.34 -9.93
N LYS A 82 5.09 -7.48 -9.98
CA LYS A 82 5.44 -8.14 -11.24
C LYS A 82 4.20 -8.48 -12.06
N LYS A 83 3.16 -9.02 -11.43
CA LYS A 83 1.88 -9.31 -12.10
C LYS A 83 1.23 -8.05 -12.66
N CYS A 84 1.20 -6.96 -11.89
CA CYS A 84 0.66 -5.66 -12.32
C CYS A 84 1.47 -5.04 -13.47
N SER A 85 2.80 -5.13 -13.42
CA SER A 85 3.68 -4.60 -14.48
C SER A 85 3.57 -5.35 -15.81
N LEU A 86 3.14 -6.61 -15.76
CA LEU A 86 2.96 -7.48 -16.91
C LEU A 86 1.52 -7.45 -17.44
N THR A 87 0.57 -6.86 -16.70
CA THR A 87 -0.79 -6.67 -17.19
C THR A 87 -0.73 -5.70 -18.37
N PRO A 88 -1.25 -6.07 -19.55
CA PRO A 88 -1.39 -5.14 -20.66
C PRO A 88 -2.13 -3.89 -20.17
N HIS A 89 -1.58 -2.72 -20.46
CA HIS A 89 -2.27 -1.48 -20.19
C HIS A 89 -3.52 -1.45 -21.04
N PHE A 90 -4.67 -1.10 -20.47
CA PHE A 90 -5.92 -1.06 -21.24
C PHE A 90 -5.87 -0.06 -22.41
N TRP A 91 -4.88 0.84 -22.41
CA TRP A 91 -4.65 1.88 -23.41
C TRP A 91 -3.53 1.55 -24.43
N LEU A 92 -2.97 0.33 -24.39
CA LEU A 92 -1.97 -0.15 -25.35
C LEU A 92 -2.49 -1.38 -26.11
#